data_AF-A0AA88I0J6-F1
#
_entry.id   AF-A0AA88I0J6-F1
#
_cell.length_a   1.000
_cell.length_b   1.000
_cell.length_c   1.000
_cell.angle_alpha   90.00
_cell.angle_beta   90.00
_cell.angle_gamma   90.00
#
_symmetry.space_group_name_H-M   'P 1'
#
loop_
_entity.id
_entity.type
_entity.pdbx_description
1 polymer ?
#
loop_
_entity_poly.entity_id
_entity_poly.type
_entity_poly.pdbx_seq_one_letter_code
_entity_poly.pdbx_strand_id
1 'polypeptide(L)'
;MPKGYYQGSSTSLSGLVRPITASESDLHTQSEDMGLFMELVRDIATELDLDTLCYKILTNVNLLTCADRASLFLVEGTRDSRYLVPKLFDVSVESDLEVSIEKARSELCRIPLGVGIAGQVALSKEAVRTGDAYK
;
A
#
# COMPACT_ATOMS: atom_id res chain seq x y z
N MET A 1 24.56 -9.19 24.22
CA MET A 1 23.16 -8.78 23.97
C MET A 1 22.79 -9.26 22.58
N PRO A 2 21.91 -10.26 22.41
CA PRO A 2 21.56 -10.73 21.07
C PRO A 2 20.56 -9.79 20.40
N LYS A 3 20.81 -9.49 19.11
CA LYS A 3 19.96 -8.67 18.24
C LYS A 3 18.72 -9.49 17.83
N GLY A 4 17.53 -9.02 18.18
CA GLY A 4 16.27 -9.61 17.75
C GLY A 4 15.99 -9.20 16.31
N TYR A 5 16.24 -10.10 15.37
CA TYR A 5 15.75 -9.97 14.01
C TYR A 5 14.23 -10.18 14.03
N TYR A 6 13.47 -9.25 13.46
CA TYR A 6 12.07 -9.48 13.15
C TYR A 6 12.02 -10.58 12.09
N GLN A 7 11.72 -11.80 12.51
CA GLN A 7 11.55 -12.93 11.62
C GLN A 7 10.08 -12.92 11.18
N GLY A 8 9.75 -11.99 10.29
CA GLY A 8 8.53 -12.09 9.50
C GLY A 8 8.61 -13.41 8.73
N SER A 9 7.59 -14.25 8.84
CA SER A 9 7.45 -15.46 8.06
C SER A 9 7.56 -15.12 6.57
N SER A 10 8.73 -15.37 6.00
CA SER A 10 8.99 -15.33 4.56
C SER A 10 8.26 -16.51 3.91
N THR A 11 6.94 -16.41 3.79
CA THR A 11 6.23 -17.22 2.81
C THR A 11 6.53 -16.58 1.46
N SER A 12 7.27 -17.29 0.60
CA SER A 12 7.56 -16.83 -0.76
C SER A 12 6.25 -16.78 -1.56
N LEU A 13 5.60 -15.61 -1.60
CA LEU A 13 4.32 -15.38 -2.29
C LEU A 13 4.47 -15.09 -3.80
N SER A 14 5.70 -15.13 -4.32
CA SER A 14 6.02 -14.94 -5.76
C SER A 14 5.28 -15.91 -6.69
N GLY A 15 4.69 -16.98 -6.17
CA GLY A 15 3.92 -17.96 -6.95
C GLY A 15 2.39 -17.78 -6.94
N LEU A 16 1.82 -16.85 -6.17
CA LEU A 16 0.37 -16.84 -5.89
C LEU A 16 -0.47 -15.96 -6.82
N VAL A 17 0.12 -14.99 -7.53
CA VAL A 17 -0.65 -14.08 -8.40
C VAL A 17 -0.56 -14.56 -9.85
N ARG A 18 -1.57 -15.32 -10.30
CA ARG A 18 -1.70 -15.75 -11.69
C ARG A 18 -2.65 -14.82 -12.48
N PRO A 19 -2.41 -14.60 -13.78
CA PRO A 19 -3.32 -13.81 -14.62
C PRO A 19 -4.68 -14.53 -14.74
N ILE A 20 -5.76 -13.78 -14.55
CA ILE A 20 -7.14 -14.28 -14.62
C ILE A 20 -7.46 -14.67 -16.07
N THR A 21 -7.50 -15.97 -16.37
CA THR A 21 -8.09 -16.52 -17.61
C THR A 21 -9.16 -17.55 -17.25
N ALA A 22 -10.41 -17.26 -17.57
CA ALA A 22 -11.58 -18.01 -17.10
C ALA A 22 -11.87 -19.29 -17.91
N SER A 23 -12.09 -20.42 -17.22
CA SER A 23 -12.88 -21.59 -17.67
C SER A 23 -12.97 -22.66 -16.57
N GLU A 24 -14.18 -22.98 -16.09
CA GLU A 24 -14.59 -24.09 -15.17
C GLU A 24 -13.87 -24.20 -13.79
N SER A 25 -12.71 -23.58 -13.61
CA SER A 25 -12.00 -23.38 -12.34
C SER A 25 -12.62 -22.29 -11.46
N ASP A 26 -13.55 -21.50 -12.00
CA ASP A 26 -14.00 -20.21 -11.44
C ASP A 26 -14.68 -20.32 -10.06
N LEU A 27 -15.18 -21.51 -9.66
CA LEU A 27 -15.76 -21.74 -8.33
C LEU A 27 -14.69 -22.06 -7.27
N HIS A 28 -13.65 -22.82 -7.63
CA HIS A 28 -12.53 -23.12 -6.74
C HIS A 28 -11.65 -21.87 -6.57
N THR A 29 -11.39 -21.17 -7.67
CA THR A 29 -10.63 -19.92 -7.68
C THR A 29 -11.31 -18.82 -6.85
N GLN A 30 -12.64 -18.68 -6.90
CA GLN A 30 -13.36 -17.75 -6.03
C GLN A 30 -13.20 -18.05 -4.53
N SER A 31 -13.15 -19.34 -4.16
CA SER A 31 -12.96 -19.74 -2.76
C SER A 31 -11.54 -19.48 -2.28
N GLU A 32 -10.55 -19.68 -3.16
CA GLU A 32 -9.14 -19.39 -2.89
C GLU A 32 -8.89 -17.88 -2.78
N ASP A 33 -9.45 -17.09 -3.71
CA ASP A 33 -9.38 -15.62 -3.69
C ASP A 33 -10.01 -15.01 -2.44
N MET A 34 -11.17 -15.56 -2.01
CA MET A 34 -11.81 -15.15 -0.76
C MET A 34 -10.96 -15.55 0.47
N GLY A 35 -10.32 -16.72 0.43
CA GLY A 35 -9.39 -17.17 1.47
C GLY A 35 -8.22 -16.21 1.64
N LEU A 36 -7.59 -15.82 0.52
CA LEU A 36 -6.50 -14.84 0.49
C LEU A 36 -6.96 -13.47 0.97
N PHE A 37 -8.10 -12.98 0.48
CA PHE A 37 -8.66 -11.71 0.94
C PHE A 37 -8.86 -11.69 2.47
N MET A 38 -9.41 -12.76 3.04
CA MET A 38 -9.62 -12.88 4.47
C MET A 38 -8.32 -13.01 5.27
N GLU A 39 -7.27 -13.60 4.70
CA GLU A 39 -5.92 -13.62 5.29
C GLU A 39 -5.35 -12.20 5.36
N LEU A 40 -5.42 -11.44 4.26
CA LEU A 40 -4.97 -10.04 4.21
C LEU A 40 -5.75 -9.14 5.17
N VAL A 41 -7.07 -9.33 5.28
CA VAL A 41 -7.92 -8.62 6.26
C VAL A 41 -7.48 -8.94 7.68
N ARG A 42 -7.18 -10.21 7.98
CA ARG A 42 -6.75 -10.62 9.31
C ARG A 42 -5.39 -10.04 9.68
N ASP A 43 -4.45 -9.99 8.73
CA ASP A 43 -3.11 -9.45 8.94
C ASP A 43 -3.13 -7.97 9.37
N ILE A 44 -4.06 -7.18 8.82
CA ILE A 44 -4.22 -5.77 9.19
C ILE A 44 -5.13 -5.55 10.41
N ALA A 45 -6.14 -6.39 10.64
CA ALA A 45 -7.18 -6.14 11.64
C ALA A 45 -6.68 -6.16 13.10
N THR A 46 -5.56 -6.85 13.37
CA THR A 46 -4.98 -6.95 14.72
C THR A 46 -3.82 -5.98 14.94
N GLU A 47 -3.45 -5.20 13.93
CA GLU A 47 -2.31 -4.30 14.02
C GLU A 47 -2.70 -2.98 14.68
N LEU A 48 -2.01 -2.63 15.78
CA LEU A 48 -2.26 -1.42 16.55
C LEU A 48 -1.21 -0.34 16.29
N ASP A 49 -0.03 -0.73 15.80
CA ASP A 49 1.01 0.21 15.44
C ASP A 49 0.69 0.83 14.06
N LEU A 50 0.51 2.15 14.01
CA LEU A 50 0.10 2.85 12.78
C LEU A 50 1.13 2.71 11.65
N ASP A 51 2.42 2.67 11.99
CA ASP A 51 3.49 2.52 10.99
C ASP A 51 3.43 1.13 10.35
N THR A 52 3.38 0.08 11.18
CA THR A 52 3.23 -1.31 10.74
C THR A 52 1.92 -1.55 10.01
N LEU A 53 0.81 -0.96 10.48
CA LEU A 53 -0.50 -1.06 9.85
C LEU A 53 -0.49 -0.44 8.45
N CYS A 54 0.02 0.79 8.30
CA CYS A 54 0.11 1.45 7.00
C CYS A 54 0.95 0.64 6.03
N TYR A 55 2.03 0.02 6.52
CA TYR A 55 2.92 -0.78 5.70
C TYR A 55 2.26 -2.07 5.23
N LYS A 56 1.60 -2.81 6.12
CA LYS A 56 0.82 -4.00 5.76
C LYS A 56 -0.27 -3.68 4.75
N ILE A 57 -1.02 -2.59 4.96
CA ILE A 57 -2.05 -2.13 4.00
C ILE A 57 -1.41 -1.88 2.63
N LEU A 58 -0.33 -1.10 2.57
CA LEU A 58 0.30 -0.72 1.30
C LEU A 58 0.89 -1.94 0.57
N THR A 59 1.53 -2.86 1.30
CA THR A 59 2.09 -4.10 0.76
C THR A 59 1.00 -5.01 0.22
N ASN A 60 -0.11 -5.16 0.95
CA ASN A 60 -1.27 -5.95 0.49
C ASN A 60 -1.90 -5.34 -0.77
N VAL A 61 -2.02 -4.00 -0.84
CA VAL A 61 -2.50 -3.31 -2.04
C VAL A 61 -1.55 -3.50 -3.23
N ASN A 62 -0.24 -3.37 -3.04
CA ASN A 62 0.76 -3.63 -4.08
C ASN A 62 0.63 -5.05 -4.63
N LEU A 63 0.50 -6.04 -3.74
CA LEU A 63 0.34 -7.44 -4.10
C LEU A 63 -0.93 -7.66 -4.94
N LEU A 64 -2.07 -7.13 -4.50
CA LEU A 64 -3.36 -7.31 -5.18
C LEU A 64 -3.46 -6.59 -6.53
N THR A 65 -2.72 -5.49 -6.69
CA THR A 65 -2.76 -4.66 -7.90
C THR A 65 -1.61 -4.93 -8.88
N CYS A 66 -0.66 -5.78 -8.51
CA CYS A 66 0.58 -6.01 -9.25
C CYS A 66 1.35 -4.71 -9.53
N ALA A 67 1.31 -3.75 -8.61
CA ALA A 67 2.03 -2.49 -8.76
C ALA A 67 3.53 -2.67 -8.46
N ASP A 68 4.38 -2.01 -9.25
CA ASP A 68 5.84 -2.02 -9.07
C ASP A 68 6.24 -1.28 -7.78
N ARG A 69 5.66 -0.10 -7.59
CA ARG A 69 5.92 0.78 -6.44
C ARG A 69 4.65 1.49 -6.01
N ALA A 70 4.52 1.74 -4.71
CA ALA A 70 3.45 2.54 -4.14
C ALA A 70 3.92 3.43 -3.00
N SER A 71 3.15 4.49 -2.74
CA SER A 71 3.36 5.44 -1.65
C SER A 71 2.03 5.69 -0.95
N LEU A 72 2.07 5.88 0.36
CA LEU A 72 0.90 6.17 1.19
C LEU A 72 1.06 7.57 1.81
N PHE A 73 0.04 8.39 1.63
CA PHE A 73 -0.01 9.74 2.17
C PHE A 73 -1.17 9.88 3.15
N LEU A 74 -0.94 10.61 4.24
CA LEU A 74 -1.97 10.99 5.20
C LEU A 74 -2.31 12.47 5.03
N VAL A 75 -3.57 12.80 5.25
CA VAL A 75 -4.02 14.19 5.30
C VAL A 75 -3.78 14.72 6.70
N GLU A 76 -3.04 15.82 6.81
CA GLU A 76 -2.78 16.54 8.05
C GLU A 76 -3.24 18.01 7.94
N GLY A 77 -3.25 18.70 9.08
CA GLY A 77 -3.56 20.13 9.17
C GLY A 77 -4.97 20.44 9.70
N THR A 78 -5.27 21.73 9.80
CA THR A 78 -6.59 22.21 10.24
C THR A 78 -7.58 22.14 9.09
N ARG A 79 -8.88 22.27 9.39
CA ARG A 79 -9.96 22.19 8.39
C ARG A 79 -9.73 23.11 7.18
N ASP A 80 -9.15 24.28 7.41
CA ASP A 80 -8.93 25.32 6.39
C ASP A 80 -7.54 25.27 5.75
N SER A 81 -6.63 24.42 6.27
CA SER A 81 -5.25 24.30 5.79
C SER A 81 -4.80 22.83 5.85
N ARG A 82 -5.42 22.00 4.99
CA ARG A 82 -5.08 20.59 4.85
C ARG A 82 -4.00 20.39 3.80
N TYR A 83 -3.11 19.43 4.04
CA TYR A 83 -2.08 18.99 3.12
C TYR A 83 -1.82 17.50 3.29
N LEU A 84 -1.25 16.87 2.27
CA LEU A 84 -0.79 15.49 2.32
C LEU A 84 0.65 15.43 2.82
N VAL A 85 0.92 14.45 3.68
CA VAL A 85 2.25 14.12 4.20
C VAL A 85 2.54 12.66 3.88
N PRO A 86 3.71 12.33 3.32
CA PRO A 86 4.09 10.94 3.10
C PRO A 86 4.22 10.22 4.43
N LYS A 87 3.53 9.09 4.54
CA LYS A 87 3.69 8.13 5.64
C LYS A 87 4.61 6.98 5.23
N LEU A 88 4.49 6.56 3.97
CA LEU A 88 5.37 5.60 3.31
C LEU A 88 5.64 6.09 1.90
N PHE A 89 6.87 5.95 1.42
CA PHE A 89 7.25 6.47 0.11
C PHE A 89 8.11 5.46 -0.65
N ASP A 90 7.76 5.25 -1.93
CA ASP A 90 8.53 4.44 -2.87
C ASP A 90 8.76 3.00 -2.36
N VAL A 91 7.65 2.36 -1.96
CA VAL A 91 7.61 1.00 -1.42
C VAL A 91 7.38 0.00 -2.53
N SER A 92 8.31 -0.94 -2.68
CA SER A 92 8.18 -2.14 -3.51
C SER A 92 7.93 -3.37 -2.63
N VAL A 93 7.64 -4.52 -3.25
CA VAL A 93 7.46 -5.81 -2.54
C VAL A 93 8.72 -6.29 -1.80
N GLU A 94 9.89 -5.73 -2.11
CA GLU A 94 11.19 -6.06 -1.50
C GLU A 94 11.64 -5.04 -0.45
N SER A 95 10.89 -3.95 -0.27
CA SER A 95 11.28 -2.87 0.63
C SER A 95 11.09 -3.29 2.08
N ASP A 96 11.98 -2.85 2.99
CA ASP A 96 11.78 -3.04 4.42
C ASP A 96 10.94 -1.89 5.02
N LEU A 97 10.23 -2.17 6.11
CA LEU A 97 9.42 -1.18 6.84
C LEU A 97 10.24 0.06 7.23
N GLU A 98 11.37 -0.14 7.92
CA GLU A 98 12.18 0.97 8.44
C GLU A 98 12.70 1.85 7.30
N VAL A 99 13.20 1.24 6.23
CA VAL A 99 13.69 1.94 5.03
C VAL A 99 12.56 2.75 4.38
N SER A 100 11.36 2.19 4.31
CA SER A 100 10.18 2.85 3.73
C SER A 100 9.75 4.08 4.54
N ILE A 101 9.84 4.00 5.87
CA ILE A 101 9.56 5.12 6.78
C ILE A 101 10.68 6.17 6.70
N GLU A 102 11.94 5.75 6.67
CA GLU A 102 13.07 6.67 6.53
C GLU A 102 12.99 7.47 5.23
N LYS A 103 12.69 6.82 4.11
CA LYS A 103 12.41 7.50 2.83
C LYS A 103 11.27 8.50 2.95
N ALA A 104 10.16 8.12 3.59
CA ALA A 104 9.03 9.03 3.77
C ALA A 104 9.41 10.26 4.62
N ARG A 105 10.25 10.08 5.64
CA ARG A 105 10.73 11.18 6.50
C ARG A 105 11.75 12.07 5.79
N SER A 106 12.60 11.53 4.92
CA SER A 106 13.52 12.33 4.11
C SER A 106 12.76 13.18 3.09
N GLU A 107 11.64 12.65 2.59
CA GLU A 107 10.75 13.35 1.68
C GLU A 107 9.88 14.34 2.47
N LEU A 108 10.46 15.49 2.77
CA LEU A 108 9.80 16.64 3.40
C LEU A 108 8.75 17.32 2.47
N CYS A 109 8.15 16.56 1.58
CA CYS A 109 7.15 17.02 0.63
C CYS A 109 5.78 17.11 1.30
N ARG A 110 5.31 18.34 1.52
CA ARG A 110 3.90 18.60 1.85
C ARG A 110 3.16 18.96 0.57
N ILE A 111 2.17 18.18 0.20
CA ILE A 111 1.39 18.41 -1.02
C ILE A 111 0.07 19.11 -0.63
N PRO A 112 -0.16 20.38 -1.04
CA PRO A 112 -1.44 21.03 -0.80
C PRO A 112 -2.59 20.28 -1.49
N LEU A 113 -3.78 20.32 -0.90
CA LEU A 113 -4.98 19.82 -1.58
C LEU A 113 -5.21 20.58 -2.89
N GLY A 114 -5.57 19.86 -3.95
CA GLY A 114 -5.71 20.38 -5.30
C GLY A 114 -4.40 20.54 -6.08
N VAL A 115 -3.24 20.20 -5.52
CA VAL A 115 -1.95 20.30 -6.22
C VAL A 115 -1.42 18.93 -6.59
N GLY A 116 -1.07 18.73 -7.87
CA GLY A 116 -0.64 17.44 -8.40
C GLY A 116 -1.74 16.38 -8.37
N ILE A 117 -1.44 15.17 -8.83
CA ILE A 117 -2.42 14.07 -8.92
C ILE A 117 -2.94 13.70 -7.52
N ALA A 118 -2.03 13.48 -6.56
CA ALA A 118 -2.41 13.11 -5.20
C ALA A 118 -3.24 14.20 -4.50
N GLY A 119 -2.85 15.47 -4.63
CA GLY A 119 -3.62 16.58 -4.05
C GLY A 119 -4.99 16.75 -4.70
N GLN A 120 -5.11 16.55 -6.02
CA GLN A 120 -6.40 16.57 -6.72
C GLN A 120 -7.33 15.43 -6.30
N VAL A 121 -6.81 14.22 -6.15
CA VAL A 121 -7.57 13.07 -5.60
C VAL A 121 -8.02 13.36 -4.17
N ALA A 122 -7.14 13.91 -3.32
CA ALA A 122 -7.49 14.26 -1.94
C ALA A 122 -8.56 15.36 -1.85
N LEU A 123 -8.61 16.28 -2.82
CA LEU A 123 -9.61 17.33 -2.90
C LEU A 123 -10.96 16.82 -3.43
N SER A 124 -10.94 16.09 -4.54
CA SER A 124 -12.14 15.58 -5.24
C SER A 124 -12.78 14.38 -4.55
N LYS A 125 -11.97 13.57 -3.85
CA LYS A 125 -12.35 12.26 -3.28
C LYS A 125 -12.75 11.23 -4.33
N GLU A 126 -12.36 11.44 -5.57
CA GLU A 126 -12.62 10.52 -6.68
C GLU A 126 -11.31 9.81 -7.07
N ALA A 127 -11.42 8.50 -7.32
CA ALA A 127 -10.29 7.72 -7.78
C ALA A 127 -9.90 8.14 -9.21
N VAL A 128 -8.61 8.29 -9.47
CA VAL A 128 -8.07 8.64 -10.79
C VAL A 128 -7.17 7.53 -11.29
N ARG A 129 -7.34 7.17 -12.56
CA ARG A 129 -6.45 6.27 -13.29
C ARG A 129 -5.94 6.99 -14.53
N THR A 130 -4.62 7.17 -14.60
CA THR A 130 -3.96 7.79 -15.75
C THR A 130 -3.25 6.72 -16.58
N GLY A 131 -3.45 6.70 -17.89
CA GLY A 131 -2.77 5.77 -18.79
C GLY A 131 -1.32 6.15 -19.08
N ASP A 132 -1.06 7.46 -19.21
CA ASP A 132 0.27 8.02 -19.42
C ASP A 132 0.38 9.32 -18.60
N ALA A 133 1.27 9.35 -17.61
CA ALA A 133 1.40 10.49 -16.69
C ALA A 133 2.07 11.72 -17.32
N TYR A 134 2.64 11.58 -18.51
CA TYR A 134 3.31 12.67 -19.24
C TYR A 134 2.44 13.28 -20.34
N LYS A 135 1.18 12.84 -20.47
CA LYS A 135 0.24 13.31 -21.48
C LYS A 135 -1.06 13.83 -20.88
#